data_AF-A0A1I4YTC8-F1
#
_entry.id   AF-A0A1I4YTC8-F1
#
_cell.length_a   1.000
_cell.length_b   1.000
_cell.length_c   1.000
_cell.angle_alpha   90.00
_cell.angle_beta   90.00
_cell.angle_gamma   90.00
#
_symmetry.space_group_name_H-M   'P 1'
#
loop_
_entity.id
_entity.type
_entity.pdbx_description
1 polymer ?
#
loop_
_entity_poly.entity_id
_entity_poly.type
_entity_poly.pdbx_seq_one_letter_code
_entity_poly.pdbx_strand_id
1 'polypeptide(L)'
;MKHLLLPIFLAPLFSYSYAAHANVDKIAETYCNLFGKASIEAFKTHDSPDAIAQKAFKELSRKGFDLKEINSNKDGFIASIKQTVSEIRKNKQVFPSPRHFDESLVKSIEACKVQTKHVLSERTK
;
A
#
# COMPACT_ATOMS: atom_id res chain seq x y z
N MET A 1 -43.11 -8.33 44.99
CA MET A 1 -41.82 -7.58 44.96
C MET A 1 -41.46 -7.36 43.50
N LYS A 2 -41.15 -6.11 43.14
CA LYS A 2 -40.94 -5.64 41.77
C LYS A 2 -39.44 -5.70 41.48
N HIS A 3 -39.00 -6.63 40.63
CA HIS A 3 -37.67 -6.57 40.03
C HIS A 3 -37.79 -5.95 38.64
N LEU A 4 -37.28 -4.74 38.50
CA LEU A 4 -36.86 -4.17 37.22
C LEU A 4 -35.68 -5.00 36.69
N LEU A 5 -35.61 -5.23 35.37
CA LEU A 5 -34.61 -4.62 34.48
C LEU A 5 -34.91 -4.96 33.00
N LEU A 6 -34.58 -4.00 32.15
CA LEU A 6 -34.91 -3.79 30.74
C LEU A 6 -33.88 -4.48 29.79
N PRO A 7 -34.00 -4.36 28.45
CA PRO A 7 -33.97 -5.46 27.49
C PRO A 7 -32.57 -5.89 27.03
N ILE A 8 -32.45 -7.16 26.61
CA ILE A 8 -31.29 -7.67 25.89
C ILE A 8 -31.40 -7.22 24.43
N PHE A 9 -30.94 -6.01 24.11
CA PHE A 9 -30.46 -5.70 22.76
C PHE A 9 -29.03 -6.23 22.64
N LEU A 10 -28.88 -7.48 22.21
CA LEU A 10 -27.61 -7.99 21.68
C LEU A 10 -27.72 -8.02 20.16
N ALA A 11 -27.55 -6.85 19.55
CA ALA A 11 -27.24 -6.77 18.13
C ALA A 11 -25.87 -7.44 17.89
N PRO A 12 -25.68 -8.13 16.75
CA PRO A 12 -24.45 -8.86 16.47
C PRO A 12 -23.33 -7.87 16.11
N LEU A 13 -22.48 -7.52 17.09
CA LEU A 13 -21.28 -6.69 16.88
C LEU A 13 -20.13 -7.43 16.18
N PHE A 14 -20.36 -8.64 15.62
CA PHE A 14 -19.32 -9.41 14.95
C PHE A 14 -19.08 -9.04 13.48
N SER A 15 -19.81 -8.07 12.92
CA SER A 15 -19.66 -7.67 11.51
C SER A 15 -18.66 -6.53 11.27
N TYR A 16 -18.18 -5.85 12.33
CA TYR A 16 -17.30 -4.67 12.17
C TYR A 16 -15.81 -5.01 12.06
N SER A 17 -15.36 -6.17 12.56
CA SER A 17 -13.94 -6.58 12.48
C SER A 17 -13.54 -7.05 11.08
N TYR A 18 -14.45 -7.72 10.36
CA TYR A 18 -14.20 -8.24 9.01
C TYR A 18 -14.13 -7.14 7.96
N ALA A 19 -14.98 -6.11 8.07
CA ALA A 19 -14.96 -4.95 7.17
C ALA A 19 -13.66 -4.14 7.32
N ALA A 20 -13.14 -4.01 8.55
CA ALA A 20 -11.87 -3.35 8.80
C ALA A 20 -10.68 -4.14 8.20
N HIS A 21 -10.64 -5.47 8.37
CA HIS A 21 -9.58 -6.31 7.82
C HIS A 21 -9.58 -6.35 6.29
N ALA A 22 -10.76 -6.46 5.66
CA ALA A 22 -10.88 -6.41 4.20
C ALA A 22 -10.41 -5.06 3.62
N ASN A 23 -10.59 -3.97 4.38
CA ASN A 23 -10.07 -2.66 4.00
C ASN A 23 -8.53 -2.60 4.11
N VAL A 24 -7.97 -3.12 5.20
CA VAL A 24 -6.50 -3.20 5.41
C VAL A 24 -5.81 -3.97 4.29
N ASP A 25 -6.37 -5.11 3.90
CA ASP A 25 -5.84 -5.92 2.80
C ASP A 25 -5.84 -5.15 1.48
N LYS A 26 -6.96 -4.51 1.14
CA LYS A 26 -7.11 -3.71 -0.07
C LYS A 26 -6.14 -2.52 -0.11
N ILE A 27 -5.94 -1.84 1.02
CA ILE A 27 -5.02 -0.71 1.14
C ILE A 27 -3.59 -1.18 0.88
N ALA A 28 -3.15 -2.22 1.59
CA ALA A 28 -1.81 -2.77 1.47
C ALA A 28 -1.52 -3.28 0.05
N GLU A 29 -2.46 -4.01 -0.56
CA GLU A 29 -2.33 -4.50 -1.93
C GLU A 29 -2.24 -3.36 -2.93
N THR A 30 -3.14 -2.38 -2.83
CA THR A 30 -3.17 -1.25 -3.77
C THR A 30 -1.87 -0.47 -3.72
N TYR A 31 -1.42 -0.12 -2.52
CA TYR A 31 -0.20 0.64 -2.31
C TYR A 31 1.04 -0.12 -2.76
N CYS A 32 1.24 -1.35 -2.28
CA CYS A 32 2.45 -2.11 -2.57
C CYS A 32 2.55 -2.55 -4.04
N ASN A 33 1.41 -2.85 -4.70
CA ASN A 33 1.42 -3.16 -6.13
C ASN A 33 1.77 -1.92 -6.98
N LEU A 34 1.34 -0.72 -6.58
CA LEU A 34 1.74 0.53 -7.23
C LEU A 34 3.24 0.80 -7.09
N PHE A 35 3.80 0.57 -5.90
CA PHE A 35 5.25 0.60 -5.69
C PHE A 35 5.97 -0.41 -6.58
N GLY A 36 5.44 -1.63 -6.69
CA GLY A 36 5.95 -2.64 -7.61
C GLY A 36 6.01 -2.15 -9.06
N LYS A 37 4.91 -1.59 -9.56
CA LYS A 37 4.84 -1.05 -10.93
C LYS A 37 5.84 0.09 -11.15
N ALA A 38 5.88 1.06 -10.25
CA ALA A 38 6.85 2.16 -10.33
C ALA A 38 8.30 1.65 -10.31
N SER A 39 8.56 0.58 -9.56
CA SER A 39 9.87 -0.07 -9.50
C SER A 39 10.27 -0.72 -10.81
N ILE A 40 9.33 -1.42 -11.46
CA ILE A 40 9.54 -1.99 -12.80
C ILE A 40 9.82 -0.88 -13.82
N GLU A 41 9.04 0.20 -13.78
CA GLU A 41 9.24 1.34 -14.69
C GLU A 41 10.58 2.01 -14.47
N ALA A 42 10.99 2.21 -13.21
CA ALA A 42 12.29 2.76 -12.85
C ALA A 42 13.45 1.92 -13.40
N PHE A 43 13.31 0.60 -13.37
CA PHE A 43 14.32 -0.34 -13.83
C PHE A 43 14.37 -0.45 -15.36
N LYS A 44 13.21 -0.52 -16.02
CA LYS A 44 13.09 -0.86 -17.44
C LYS A 44 13.08 0.35 -18.38
N THR A 45 12.78 1.55 -17.88
CA THR A 45 12.60 2.75 -18.70
C THR A 45 13.55 3.89 -18.32
N HIS A 46 13.64 4.89 -19.20
CA HIS A 46 14.36 6.14 -18.98
C HIS A 46 13.45 7.31 -18.58
N ASP A 47 12.18 7.05 -18.27
CA ASP A 47 11.21 8.08 -17.91
C ASP A 47 11.67 8.89 -16.70
N SER A 48 11.35 10.19 -16.62
CA SER A 48 11.80 10.99 -15.48
C SER A 48 11.16 10.48 -14.17
N PRO A 49 11.82 10.66 -13.01
CA PRO A 49 11.20 10.33 -11.71
C PRO A 49 9.83 11.02 -11.52
N ASP A 50 9.69 12.25 -12.04
CA ASP A 50 8.43 12.97 -12.10
C ASP A 50 7.36 12.25 -12.92
N ALA A 51 7.68 11.79 -14.12
CA ALA A 51 6.73 11.11 -14.98
C ALA A 51 6.21 9.82 -14.34
N ILE A 52 7.11 9.01 -13.77
CA ILE A 52 6.75 7.76 -13.07
C ILE A 52 5.89 8.06 -11.84
N ALA A 53 6.27 9.06 -11.03
CA ALA A 53 5.51 9.44 -9.84
C ALA A 53 4.10 9.97 -10.16
N GLN A 54 3.97 10.83 -11.17
CA GLN A 54 2.66 11.34 -11.60
C GLN A 54 1.78 10.23 -12.18
N LYS A 55 2.37 9.28 -12.93
CA LYS A 55 1.65 8.12 -13.44
C LYS A 55 1.14 7.22 -12.31
N ALA A 56 1.99 6.94 -11.33
CA ALA A 56 1.62 6.16 -10.14
C ALA A 56 0.50 6.85 -9.35
N PHE A 57 0.60 8.17 -9.14
CA PHE A 57 -0.44 8.94 -8.44
C PHE A 57 -1.77 8.93 -9.22
N LYS A 58 -1.73 9.10 -10.54
CA LYS A 58 -2.93 9.01 -11.38
C LYS A 58 -3.60 7.63 -11.30
N GLU A 59 -2.81 6.56 -11.28
CA GLU A 59 -3.35 5.21 -11.09
C GLU A 59 -3.94 5.03 -9.68
N LEU A 60 -3.27 5.54 -8.64
CA LEU A 60 -3.77 5.54 -7.27
C LEU A 60 -5.12 6.26 -7.15
N SER A 61 -5.22 7.47 -7.68
CA SER A 61 -6.47 8.26 -7.67
C SER A 61 -7.60 7.57 -8.42
N ARG A 62 -7.31 6.90 -9.55
CA ARG A 62 -8.30 6.11 -10.30
C ARG A 62 -8.83 4.91 -9.51
N LYS A 63 -8.05 4.39 -8.56
CA LYS A 63 -8.47 3.30 -7.66
C LYS A 63 -9.28 3.80 -6.46
N GLY A 64 -9.53 5.12 -6.35
CA GLY A 64 -10.28 5.72 -5.25
C GLY A 64 -9.58 5.61 -3.90
N PHE A 65 -8.26 5.47 -3.89
CA PHE A 65 -7.46 5.33 -2.67
C PHE A 65 -7.25 6.70 -2.01
N ASP A 66 -7.53 6.80 -0.72
CA ASP A 66 -7.24 8.00 0.07
C ASP A 66 -5.85 7.89 0.71
N LEU A 67 -4.95 8.80 0.35
CA LEU A 67 -3.58 8.84 0.89
C LEU A 67 -3.52 8.99 2.42
N LYS A 68 -4.59 9.49 3.04
CA LYS A 68 -4.71 9.54 4.50
C LYS A 68 -4.74 8.15 5.13
N GLU A 69 -5.18 7.12 4.42
CA GLU A 69 -5.22 5.73 4.90
C GLU A 69 -3.82 5.23 5.29
N ILE A 70 -2.77 5.79 4.69
CA ILE A 70 -1.37 5.48 4.97
C ILE A 70 -0.60 6.64 5.62
N ASN A 71 -1.29 7.61 6.23
CA ASN A 71 -0.69 8.85 6.78
C ASN A 71 0.19 9.60 5.77
N SER A 72 -0.24 9.65 4.52
CA SER A 72 0.46 10.36 3.46
C SER A 72 -0.42 11.46 2.86
N ASN A 73 0.18 12.26 2.00
CA ASN A 73 -0.48 13.24 1.16
C ASN A 73 0.13 13.16 -0.25
N LYS A 74 -0.41 13.93 -1.20
CA LYS A 74 0.05 13.88 -2.59
C LYS A 74 1.57 14.09 -2.69
N ASP A 75 2.10 15.10 -2.02
CA ASP A 75 3.51 15.46 -2.14
C ASP A 75 4.41 14.40 -1.50
N GLY A 76 4.01 13.86 -0.34
CA GLY A 76 4.69 12.74 0.31
C GLY A 76 4.69 11.47 -0.55
N PHE A 77 3.56 11.15 -1.18
CA PHE A 77 3.47 10.02 -2.11
C PHE A 77 4.38 10.22 -3.33
N ILE A 78 4.32 11.39 -3.97
CA ILE A 78 5.16 11.72 -5.12
C ILE A 78 6.65 11.65 -4.75
N ALA A 79 7.03 12.23 -3.62
CA ALA A 79 8.41 12.19 -3.12
C ALA A 79 8.87 10.75 -2.88
N SER A 80 8.02 9.91 -2.29
CA SER A 80 8.33 8.50 -2.04
C SER A 80 8.57 7.73 -3.34
N ILE A 81 7.72 7.89 -4.36
CA ILE A 81 7.92 7.24 -5.66
C ILE A 81 9.21 7.75 -6.34
N LYS A 82 9.48 9.06 -6.30
CA LYS A 82 10.73 9.62 -6.84
C LYS A 82 11.98 9.04 -6.16
N GLN A 83 11.92 8.85 -4.85
CA GLN A 83 12.99 8.23 -4.07
C GLN A 83 13.19 6.79 -4.53
N THR A 84 12.13 5.99 -4.64
CA THR A 84 12.18 4.61 -5.16
C THR A 84 12.80 4.56 -6.55
N VAL A 85 12.41 5.45 -7.46
CA VAL A 85 12.99 5.53 -8.82
C VAL A 85 14.50 5.77 -8.74
N SER A 86 14.93 6.69 -7.89
CA SER A 86 16.34 7.06 -7.72
C SER A 86 17.15 5.89 -7.15
N GLU A 87 16.63 5.21 -6.12
CA GLU A 87 17.27 4.06 -5.49
C GLU A 87 17.41 2.87 -6.45
N ILE A 88 16.37 2.56 -7.21
CA ILE A 88 16.41 1.46 -8.19
C ILE A 88 17.42 1.76 -9.28
N ARG A 89 17.47 2.98 -9.79
CA ARG A 89 18.43 3.37 -10.83
C ARG A 89 19.86 3.34 -10.32
N LYS A 90 20.09 3.82 -9.10
CA LYS A 90 21.41 3.78 -8.44
C LYS A 90 21.91 2.35 -8.24
N ASN A 91 21.01 1.42 -7.93
CA ASN A 91 21.36 0.03 -7.64
C ASN A 91 21.11 -0.91 -8.83
N LYS A 92 20.80 -0.39 -10.02
CA LYS A 92 20.44 -1.20 -11.20
C LYS A 92 21.52 -2.22 -11.56
N GLN A 93 22.79 -1.84 -11.44
CA GLN A 93 23.94 -2.72 -11.71
C GLN A 93 24.11 -3.89 -10.74
N VAL A 94 23.42 -3.88 -9.58
CA VAL A 94 23.49 -4.97 -8.59
C VAL A 94 22.74 -6.21 -9.10
N PHE A 95 21.79 -6.04 -10.02
CA PHE A 95 20.99 -7.13 -10.56
C PHE A 95 21.67 -7.73 -11.79
N PRO A 96 21.99 -9.05 -11.79
CA PRO A 96 22.65 -9.70 -12.92
C PRO A 96 21.83 -9.67 -14.22
N SER A 97 20.51 -9.51 -14.11
CA SER A 97 19.59 -9.42 -15.25
C SER A 97 18.26 -8.80 -14.81
N PRO A 98 17.40 -8.37 -15.75
CA PRO A 98 16.03 -7.95 -15.44
C PRO A 98 15.21 -9.01 -14.68
N ARG A 99 15.43 -10.30 -14.95
CA ARG A 99 14.71 -11.38 -14.26
C ARG A 99 15.04 -11.44 -12.76
N HIS A 100 16.31 -11.32 -12.40
CA HIS A 100 16.75 -11.28 -11.01
C HIS A 100 16.18 -10.06 -10.26
N PHE A 101 16.03 -8.93 -10.96
CA PHE A 101 15.32 -7.78 -10.41
C PHE A 101 13.83 -8.09 -10.16
N ASP A 102 13.13 -8.66 -11.16
CA ASP A 102 11.71 -9.00 -11.03
C ASP A 102 11.48 -10.00 -9.87
N GLU A 103 12.34 -11.02 -9.72
CA GLU A 103 12.28 -12.00 -8.62
C GLU A 103 12.52 -11.35 -7.23
N SER A 104 13.49 -10.43 -7.15
CA SER A 104 13.74 -9.64 -5.94
C SER A 104 12.54 -8.75 -5.61
N LEU A 105 11.96 -8.11 -6.62
CA LEU A 105 10.86 -7.19 -6.46
C LEU A 105 9.59 -7.88 -5.96
N VAL A 106 9.30 -9.10 -6.43
CA VAL A 106 8.17 -9.89 -5.90
C VAL A 106 8.30 -10.08 -4.39
N LYS A 107 9.49 -10.42 -3.90
CA LYS A 107 9.73 -10.55 -2.44
C LYS A 107 9.55 -9.22 -1.71
N SER A 108 10.03 -8.11 -2.30
CA SER A 108 9.84 -6.78 -1.74
C SER A 108 8.37 -6.35 -1.68
N ILE A 109 7.57 -6.69 -2.70
CA ILE A 109 6.12 -6.39 -2.72
C ILE A 109 5.41 -7.18 -1.63
N GLU A 110 5.71 -8.46 -1.47
CA GLU A 110 5.11 -9.27 -0.40
C GLU A 110 5.51 -8.78 0.99
N ALA A 111 6.79 -8.42 1.19
CA ALA A 111 7.24 -7.80 2.44
C ALA A 111 6.53 -6.47 2.71
N CYS A 112 6.37 -5.62 1.70
CA CYS A 112 5.62 -4.37 1.79
C CYS A 112 4.17 -4.63 2.23
N LYS A 113 3.49 -5.62 1.64
CA LYS A 113 2.10 -5.96 2.02
C LYS A 113 2.03 -6.38 3.48
N VAL A 114 2.90 -7.29 3.92
CA VAL A 114 2.92 -7.76 5.32
C VAL A 114 3.15 -6.60 6.29
N GLN A 115 4.14 -5.75 6.02
CA GLN A 115 4.45 -4.60 6.88
C GLN A 115 3.31 -3.57 6.90
N THR A 116 2.74 -3.26 5.73
CA THR A 116 1.63 -2.30 5.62
C THR A 116 0.40 -2.82 6.36
N LYS A 117 0.06 -4.10 6.19
CA LYS A 117 -1.06 -4.73 6.92
C LYS A 117 -0.84 -4.68 8.43
N HIS A 118 0.37 -4.97 8.89
CA HIS A 118 0.69 -4.93 10.32
C HIS A 118 0.48 -3.51 10.88
N VAL A 119 1.07 -2.49 10.25
CA VAL A 119 0.95 -1.09 10.67
C VAL A 119 -0.51 -0.61 10.64
N LEU A 120 -1.28 -0.98 9.63
CA LEU A 120 -2.69 -0.58 9.52
C LEU A 120 -3.56 -1.30 10.55
N SER A 121 -3.33 -2.58 10.78
CA SER A 121 -4.07 -3.37 11.77
C SER A 121 -3.82 -2.87 13.20
N GLU A 122 -2.60 -2.43 13.53
CA GLU A 122 -2.29 -1.81 14.82
C GLU A 122 -3.02 -0.49 15.05
N ARG A 123 -3.36 0.26 13.99
CA ARG A 123 -4.12 1.51 14.09
C ARG A 123 -5.62 1.29 14.27
N THR A 124 -6.13 0.14 13.84
CA THR A 124 -7.56 -0.21 13.93
C THR A 124 -7.93 -0.95 15.22
N LYS A 125 -6.93 -1.31 16.04
CA LYS A 125 -7.13 -1.87 17.39
C LYS A 125 -7.33 -0.76 18.41
#